data_AF-A0A1X1YH02-F1
#
_entry.id   AF-A0A1X1YH02-F1
#
_cell.length_a   1.000
_cell.length_b   1.000
_cell.length_c   1.000
_cell.angle_alpha   90.00
_cell.angle_beta   90.00
_cell.angle_gamma   90.00
#
_symmetry.space_group_name_H-M   'P 1'
#
loop_
_entity.id
_entity.type
_entity.pdbx_description
1 polymer ?
#
loop_
_entity_poly.entity_id
_entity_poly.type
_entity_poly.pdbx_seq_one_letter_code
_entity_poly.pdbx_strand_id
1 'polypeptide(L)'
;MQQTEWAPSTSGIAGCGVVGVAMAIACVTLVTDAPGRILIGIAAVGLILFASVSWRARPKLAITPEGLLVRGWLRTQLLRRPDIKIIRITEFRRIGRKTRLLEIETGDDRLLIFSRWDLGTNPLEVLDALTEAGYALPG
;
A
#
# COMPACT_ATOMS: atom_id res chain seq x y z
N MET A 1 18.89 3.42 -16.58
CA MET A 1 18.49 2.54 -15.46
C MET A 1 16.98 2.52 -15.40
N GLN A 2 16.35 1.35 -15.45
CA GLN A 2 14.88 1.25 -15.44
C GLN A 2 14.36 1.62 -14.06
N GLN A 3 13.45 2.59 -14.00
CA GLN A 3 12.73 2.95 -12.78
C GLN A 3 11.62 1.91 -12.59
N THR A 4 11.80 1.02 -11.61
CA THR A 4 10.79 0.03 -11.24
C THR A 4 9.98 0.55 -10.06
N GLU A 5 8.66 0.55 -10.20
CA GLU A 5 7.73 0.98 -9.17
C GLU A 5 6.73 -0.12 -8.84
N TRP A 6 6.46 -0.29 -7.55
CA TRP A 6 5.47 -1.23 -7.04
C TRP A 6 4.40 -0.48 -6.26
N ALA A 7 3.15 -0.78 -6.61
CA ALA A 7 1.98 -0.10 -6.08
C ALA A 7 0.84 -1.09 -5.80
N PRO A 8 -0.04 -0.80 -4.82
CA PRO A 8 -1.18 -1.66 -4.51
C PRO A 8 -2.10 -1.82 -5.73
N SER A 9 -2.69 -3.01 -5.91
CA SER A 9 -3.64 -3.26 -7.00
C SER A 9 -4.86 -2.32 -6.91
N THR A 10 -5.21 -1.71 -8.03
CA THR A 10 -6.20 -0.62 -8.13
C THR A 10 -7.65 -1.06 -7.94
N SER A 11 -7.95 -2.37 -8.00
CA SER A 11 -9.31 -2.90 -8.08
C SER A 11 -10.14 -2.72 -6.80
N GLY A 12 -9.58 -3.01 -5.62
CA GLY A 12 -10.32 -2.94 -4.35
C GLY A 12 -10.66 -1.51 -3.90
N ILE A 13 -9.73 -0.57 -4.10
CA ILE A 13 -9.89 0.83 -3.69
C ILE A 13 -10.82 1.57 -4.66
N ALA A 14 -10.73 1.28 -5.96
CA ALA A 14 -11.68 1.80 -6.94
C ALA A 14 -13.11 1.33 -6.63
N GLY A 15 -13.30 0.06 -6.24
CA GLY A 15 -14.59 -0.46 -5.81
C GLY A 15 -15.17 0.27 -4.60
N CYS A 16 -14.36 0.52 -3.56
CA CYS A 16 -14.81 1.25 -2.37
C CYS A 16 -15.20 2.70 -2.70
N GLY A 17 -14.46 3.37 -3.59
CA GLY A 17 -14.78 4.72 -4.05
C GLY A 17 -16.12 4.78 -4.78
N VAL A 18 -16.37 3.84 -5.70
CA VAL A 18 -17.65 3.74 -6.43
C VAL A 18 -18.82 3.50 -5.49
N VAL A 19 -18.68 2.59 -4.52
CA VAL A 19 -19.72 2.32 -3.51
C VAL A 19 -19.98 3.54 -2.63
N GLY A 20 -18.93 4.26 -2.20
CA GLY A 20 -19.07 5.49 -1.42
C GLY A 20 -19.83 6.59 -2.17
N VAL A 21 -19.54 6.77 -3.47
CA VAL A 21 -20.27 7.73 -4.32
C VAL A 21 -21.73 7.30 -4.52
N ALA A 22 -21.98 6.01 -4.77
CA ALA A 22 -23.35 5.49 -4.91
C ALA A 22 -24.17 5.70 -3.62
N MET A 23 -23.58 5.49 -2.44
CA MET A 23 -24.23 5.79 -1.15
C MET A 23 -24.48 7.29 -0.96
N ALA A 24 -23.55 8.16 -1.37
CA ALA A 24 -23.74 9.60 -1.31
C ALA A 24 -24.93 10.04 -2.18
N ILE A 25 -25.04 9.49 -3.40
CA ILE A 25 -26.16 9.75 -4.31
C ILE A 25 -27.47 9.27 -3.68
N ALA A 26 -27.51 8.02 -3.19
CA ALA A 26 -28.69 7.46 -2.53
C ALA A 26 -29.14 8.28 -1.30
N CYS A 27 -28.19 8.80 -0.52
CA CYS A 27 -28.47 9.68 0.62
C CYS A 27 -29.30 10.91 0.24
N VAL A 28 -28.96 11.54 -0.90
CA VAL A 28 -29.55 12.80 -1.34
C VAL A 28 -30.85 12.55 -2.12
N THR A 29 -30.94 11.44 -2.87
CA THR A 29 -32.06 11.19 -3.78
C THR A 29 -33.16 10.32 -3.20
N LEU A 30 -32.85 9.37 -2.31
CA LEU A 30 -33.79 8.33 -1.86
C LEU A 30 -34.24 8.50 -0.40
N VAL A 31 -33.41 9.12 0.45
CA VAL A 31 -33.73 9.28 1.88
C VAL A 31 -34.51 10.57 2.08
N THR A 32 -35.65 10.49 2.76
CA THR A 32 -36.57 11.64 2.93
C THR A 32 -36.70 12.07 4.39
N ASP A 33 -36.36 11.20 5.33
CA ASP A 33 -36.33 11.48 6.77
C ASP A 33 -34.99 12.10 7.20
N ALA A 34 -35.06 13.05 8.13
CA ALA A 34 -33.88 13.77 8.65
C ALA A 34 -32.83 12.85 9.32
N PRO A 35 -33.21 11.88 10.17
CA PRO A 35 -32.24 10.99 10.83
C PRO A 35 -31.48 10.08 9.84
N GLY A 36 -32.18 9.47 8.88
CA GLY A 36 -31.57 8.61 7.86
C GLY A 36 -30.58 9.35 6.98
N ARG A 37 -30.87 10.61 6.62
CA ARG A 37 -29.95 11.46 5.84
C ARG A 37 -28.65 11.74 6.58
N ILE A 38 -28.72 11.98 7.88
CA ILE A 38 -27.51 12.24 8.69
C ILE A 38 -26.63 10.99 8.74
N LEU A 39 -27.20 9.83 9.04
CA LEU A 39 -26.44 8.57 9.16
C LEU A 39 -25.80 8.16 7.83
N ILE A 40 -26.55 8.20 6.73
CA ILE A 40 -26.03 7.81 5.41
C ILE A 40 -25.03 8.86 4.90
N GLY A 41 -25.25 10.15 5.18
CA GLY A 41 -24.31 11.21 4.85
C GLY A 41 -22.96 11.02 5.54
N ILE A 42 -22.95 10.72 6.84
CA ILE A 42 -21.71 10.42 7.58
C ILE A 42 -21.02 9.18 7.02
N ALA A 43 -21.76 8.11 6.74
CA ALA A 43 -21.21 6.89 6.16
C ALA A 43 -20.58 7.14 4.77
N ALA A 44 -21.26 7.93 3.93
CA ALA A 44 -20.77 8.30 2.60
C ALA A 44 -19.50 9.15 2.67
N VAL A 45 -19.47 10.18 3.54
CA VAL A 45 -18.28 11.00 3.76
C VAL A 45 -17.12 10.15 4.30
N GLY A 46 -17.40 9.27 5.26
CA GLY A 46 -16.41 8.34 5.80
C GLY A 46 -15.81 7.43 4.73
N LEU A 47 -16.64 6.88 3.84
CA LEU A 47 -16.21 6.04 2.71
C LEU A 47 -15.39 6.83 1.69
N ILE A 48 -15.81 8.04 1.33
CA ILE A 48 -15.08 8.91 0.40
C ILE A 48 -13.73 9.31 0.97
N LEU A 49 -13.67 9.70 2.25
CA LEU A 49 -12.42 10.00 2.94
C LEU A 49 -11.53 8.77 2.99
N PHE A 50 -12.07 7.61 3.40
CA PHE A 50 -11.33 6.36 3.45
C PHE A 50 -10.75 5.98 2.09
N ALA A 51 -11.54 6.05 1.02
CA ALA A 51 -11.10 5.77 -0.34
C ALA A 51 -10.03 6.78 -0.80
N SER A 52 -10.25 8.07 -0.56
CA SER A 52 -9.32 9.14 -0.95
C SER A 52 -7.98 9.01 -0.24
N VAL A 53 -8.01 8.71 1.06
CA VAL A 53 -6.79 8.54 1.85
C VAL A 53 -6.08 7.24 1.48
N SER A 54 -6.83 6.15 1.24
CA SER A 54 -6.26 4.89 0.72
C SER A 54 -5.62 5.05 -0.66
N TRP A 55 -6.16 5.95 -1.49
CA TRP A 55 -5.62 6.27 -2.82
C TRP A 55 -4.38 7.17 -2.77
N ARG A 56 -4.25 8.05 -1.76
CA ARG A 56 -3.15 9.02 -1.67
C ARG A 56 -1.79 8.37 -1.35
N ALA A 57 -1.77 7.10 -0.94
CA ALA A 57 -0.57 6.35 -0.57
C ALA A 57 0.12 5.61 -1.75
N ARG A 58 0.31 6.26 -2.90
CA ARG A 58 0.86 5.64 -4.13
C ARG A 58 2.16 6.33 -4.57
N PRO A 59 3.19 5.66 -5.12
CA PRO A 59 3.63 4.25 -5.04
C PRO A 59 4.39 3.96 -3.73
N LYS A 60 4.23 2.77 -3.13
CA LYS A 60 4.80 2.45 -1.80
C LYS A 60 6.29 2.13 -1.85
N LEU A 61 6.77 1.59 -2.96
CA LEU A 61 8.17 1.22 -3.14
C LEU A 61 8.60 1.50 -4.58
N ALA A 62 9.68 2.25 -4.77
CA ALA A 62 10.22 2.51 -6.10
C ALA A 62 11.75 2.57 -6.07
N ILE A 63 12.39 1.92 -7.04
CA ILE A 63 13.82 2.06 -7.25
C ILE A 63 14.05 3.34 -8.05
N THR A 64 14.81 4.27 -7.47
CA THR A 64 15.21 5.52 -8.13
C THR A 64 16.73 5.62 -8.25
N PRO A 65 17.26 6.52 -9.10
CA PRO A 65 18.70 6.72 -9.22
C PRO A 65 19.37 7.10 -7.89
N GLU A 66 18.64 7.80 -7.02
CA GLU A 66 19.13 8.29 -5.73
C GLU A 66 19.05 7.25 -4.60
N GLY A 67 18.25 6.20 -4.78
CA GLY A 67 17.97 5.22 -3.72
C GLY A 67 16.60 4.54 -3.86
N LEU A 68 16.24 3.79 -2.82
CA LEU A 68 14.95 3.12 -2.70
C LEU A 68 13.95 4.09 -2.05
N LEU A 69 12.99 4.58 -2.83
CA LEU A 69 11.91 5.41 -2.31
C LEU A 69 10.84 4.52 -1.67
N VAL A 70 10.61 4.73 -0.38
CA VAL A 70 9.49 4.16 0.36
C VAL A 70 8.50 5.28 0.66
N ARG A 71 7.28 5.18 0.13
CA ARG A 71 6.21 6.14 0.45
C ARG A 71 5.29 5.53 1.51
N GLY A 72 5.34 6.11 2.71
CA GLY A 72 4.36 5.88 3.75
C GLY A 72 3.12 6.76 3.58
N TRP A 73 2.18 6.63 4.52
CA TRP A 73 0.92 7.39 4.54
C TRP A 73 1.13 8.90 4.71
N LEU A 74 2.11 9.29 5.54
CA LEU A 74 2.39 10.68 5.90
C LEU A 74 3.74 11.19 5.40
N ARG A 75 4.69 10.28 5.11
CA ARG A 75 6.07 10.64 4.75
C ARG A 75 6.58 9.77 3.62
N THR A 76 7.35 10.38 2.73
CA THR A 76 8.18 9.66 1.77
C THR A 76 9.59 9.60 2.35
N GLN A 77 10.17 8.42 2.41
CA GLN A 77 11.53 8.18 2.89
C GLN A 77 12.37 7.67 1.71
N LEU A 78 13.51 8.31 1.45
CA LEU A 78 14.51 7.81 0.52
C LEU A 78 15.51 7.01 1.33
N LEU A 79 15.55 5.70 1.11
CA LEU A 79 16.53 4.81 1.73
C LEU A 79 17.68 4.63 0.75
N ARG A 80 18.88 5.09 1.14
CA ARG A 80 20.09 4.77 0.38
C ARG A 80 20.56 3.38 0.78
N ARG A 81 21.42 2.77 -0.04
CA ARG A 81 22.03 1.46 0.25
C ARG A 81 22.62 1.34 1.67
N PRO A 82 23.40 2.30 2.21
CA PRO A 82 23.94 2.19 3.57
C PRO A 82 22.87 2.30 4.67
N ASP A 83 21.70 2.86 4.36
CA ASP A 83 20.60 2.98 5.32
C ASP A 83 19.80 1.68 5.44
N ILE A 84 20.07 0.68 4.59
CA ILE A 84 19.39 -0.60 4.58
C ILE A 84 20.29 -1.63 5.27
N LYS A 85 19.78 -2.18 6.36
CA LYS A 85 20.49 -3.16 7.19
C LYS A 85 20.26 -4.57 6.69
N ILE A 86 18.99 -4.93 6.45
CA ILE A 86 18.64 -6.23 5.88
C ILE A 86 17.32 -6.13 5.10
N ILE A 87 17.23 -6.88 4.02
CA ILE A 87 15.98 -7.13 3.30
C ILE A 87 15.74 -8.63 3.32
N ARG A 88 14.56 -9.08 3.76
CA ARG A 88 14.23 -10.51 3.85
C ARG A 88 12.77 -10.78 3.53
N ILE A 89 12.47 -12.04 3.26
CA ILE A 89 11.10 -12.54 3.13
C ILE A 89 10.74 -13.32 4.38
N THR A 90 9.62 -12.94 5.00
CA THR A 90 9.01 -13.72 6.08
C THR A 90 7.80 -14.45 5.52
N GLU A 91 7.78 -15.77 5.67
CA GLU A 91 6.65 -16.61 5.26
C GLU A 91 5.76 -16.97 6.46
N PHE A 92 4.46 -16.71 6.33
CA PHE A 92 3.44 -17.15 7.27
C PHE A 92 2.54 -18.21 6.61
N ARG A 93 2.35 -19.35 7.26
CA ARG A 93 1.38 -20.37 6.83
C ARG A 93 0.12 -20.25 7.68
N ARG A 94 -1.02 -19.93 7.05
CA ARG A 94 -2.34 -19.89 7.72
C ARG A 94 -3.35 -20.70 6.91
N ILE A 95 -4.00 -21.70 7.55
CA ILE A 95 -5.05 -22.58 7.00
C ILE A 95 -4.88 -22.85 5.49
N GLY A 96 -3.86 -23.63 5.13
CA GLY A 96 -3.60 -24.04 3.74
C GLY A 96 -3.06 -22.96 2.80
N ARG A 97 -2.95 -21.69 3.21
CA ARG A 97 -2.37 -20.60 2.41
C ARG A 97 -1.01 -20.17 2.96
N LYS A 98 -0.01 -20.07 2.07
CA LYS A 98 1.26 -19.40 2.36
C LYS A 98 1.14 -17.93 2.00
N THR A 99 1.42 -17.06 2.95
CA THR A 99 1.48 -15.60 2.75
C THR A 99 2.92 -15.16 2.95
N ARG A 100 3.46 -14.41 2.01
CA ARG A 100 4.82 -13.84 2.07
C ARG A 100 4.74 -12.36 2.40
N LEU A 101 5.66 -11.89 3.21
CA LEU A 101 5.87 -10.48 3.51
C LEU A 101 7.33 -10.13 3.19
N LEU A 102 7.54 -8.98 2.56
CA LEU A 102 8.85 -8.38 2.39
C LEU A 102 9.13 -7.49 3.59
N GLU A 103 10.21 -7.75 4.30
CA GLU A 103 10.69 -6.96 5.42
C GLU A 103 11.95 -6.21 5.02
N ILE A 104 12.00 -4.90 5.31
CA ILE A 104 13.17 -4.04 5.14
C ILE A 104 13.50 -3.46 6.51
N GLU A 105 14.62 -3.87 7.07
CA GLU A 105 15.19 -3.26 8.28
C GLU A 105 16.16 -2.17 7.87
N THR A 106 16.03 -1.04 8.53
CA THR A 106 16.82 0.17 8.28
C THR A 106 17.89 0.35 9.35
N GLY A 107 18.91 1.15 9.06
CA GLY A 107 19.98 1.47 10.00
C GLY A 107 19.50 2.22 11.25
N ASP A 108 18.32 2.85 11.22
CA ASP A 108 17.66 3.47 12.37
C ASP A 108 16.66 2.53 13.08
N ASP A 109 16.88 1.21 12.95
CA ASP A 109 16.10 0.11 13.54
C ASP A 109 14.59 0.16 13.23
N ARG A 110 14.19 0.82 12.13
CA ARG A 110 12.81 0.73 11.63
C ARG A 110 12.65 -0.51 10.80
N LEU A 111 11.54 -1.21 11.03
CA LEU A 111 11.11 -2.36 10.26
C LEU A 111 9.94 -1.97 9.37
N LEU A 112 10.15 -2.03 8.05
CA LEU A 112 9.11 -1.81 7.05
C LEU A 112 8.63 -3.17 6.55
N ILE A 113 7.31 -3.40 6.58
CA ILE A 113 6.71 -4.68 6.19
C ILE A 113 5.76 -4.42 5.02
N PHE A 114 5.96 -5.15 3.93
CA PHE A 114 5.13 -5.05 2.73
C PHE A 114 4.54 -6.40 2.37
N SER A 115 3.22 -6.41 2.19
CA SER A 115 2.50 -7.58 1.69
C SER A 115 2.32 -7.53 0.17
N ARG A 116 1.82 -8.63 -0.41
CA ARG A 116 1.34 -8.65 -1.82
C ARG A 116 0.36 -7.51 -2.11
N TRP A 117 -0.48 -7.14 -1.14
CA TRP A 117 -1.46 -6.07 -1.32
C TRP A 117 -0.79 -4.71 -1.46
N ASP A 118 0.35 -4.50 -0.80
CA ASP A 118 1.07 -3.25 -0.81
C ASP A 118 1.92 -3.06 -2.08
N LEU A 119 2.49 -4.17 -2.56
CA LEU A 119 3.41 -4.19 -3.71
C LEU A 119 2.69 -4.41 -5.04
N GLY A 120 1.45 -4.91 -5.01
CA GLY A 120 0.69 -5.27 -6.22
C GLY A 120 1.16 -6.56 -6.90
N THR A 121 2.34 -7.07 -6.56
CA THR A 121 2.90 -8.33 -7.06
C THR A 121 3.39 -9.25 -5.92
N ASN A 122 3.96 -10.39 -6.26
CA ASN A 122 4.59 -11.31 -5.31
C ASN A 122 5.79 -10.64 -4.63
N PRO A 123 5.84 -10.57 -3.28
CA PRO A 123 6.98 -10.00 -2.56
C PRO A 123 8.34 -10.61 -2.92
N LEU A 124 8.37 -11.88 -3.35
CA LEU A 124 9.60 -12.54 -3.78
C LEU A 124 10.16 -11.90 -5.08
N GLU A 125 9.30 -11.61 -6.06
CA GLU A 125 9.72 -10.95 -7.30
C GLU A 125 10.29 -9.55 -7.03
N VAL A 126 9.76 -8.88 -6.00
CA VAL A 126 10.30 -7.58 -5.56
C VAL A 126 11.66 -7.75 -4.89
N LEU A 127 11.84 -8.79 -4.06
CA LEU A 127 13.16 -9.11 -3.50
C LEU A 127 14.18 -9.40 -4.60
N ASP A 128 13.81 -10.19 -5.60
CA ASP A 128 14.68 -10.53 -6.73
C ASP A 128 15.13 -9.25 -7.46
N ALA A 129 14.19 -8.35 -7.78
CA ALA A 129 14.51 -7.06 -8.40
C ALA A 129 15.37 -6.15 -7.51
N LEU A 130 15.16 -6.16 -6.18
CA LEU A 130 16.00 -5.43 -5.23
C LEU A 130 17.41 -6.02 -5.14
N THR A 131 17.54 -7.33 -5.26
CA THR A 131 18.82 -8.06 -5.28
C THR A 131 19.58 -7.73 -6.56
N GLU A 132 18.92 -7.77 -7.72
CA GLU A 132 19.51 -7.36 -9.01
C GLU A 132 19.95 -5.89 -9.01
N ALA A 133 19.21 -5.02 -8.30
CA ALA A 133 19.57 -3.62 -8.13
C ALA A 133 20.65 -3.38 -7.04
N GLY A 134 21.13 -4.44 -6.37
CA GLY A 134 22.21 -4.39 -5.38
C GLY A 134 21.80 -3.82 -4.03
N TYR A 135 20.52 -3.92 -3.66
CA TYR A 135 20.01 -3.51 -2.33
C TYR A 135 19.97 -4.67 -1.32
N ALA A 136 19.87 -5.91 -1.80
CA ALA A 136 19.91 -7.10 -0.98
C ALA A 136 21.11 -7.96 -1.36
N LEU A 137 21.72 -8.65 -0.38
CA LEU A 137 22.68 -9.70 -0.68
C LEU A 137 21.93 -10.96 -1.14
N PRO A 138 22.42 -11.70 -2.15
CA PRO A 138 21.95 -13.05 -2.41
C PRO A 138 22.25 -13.88 -1.15
N GLY A 139 21.19 -14.41 -0.53
CA GLY A 139 21.29 -15.37 0.57
C GLY A 139 21.77 -16.73 0.10
#